data_AF-A0A413B5R7-F1
#
_entry.id   AF-A0A413B5R7-F1
#
_cell.length_a   1.000
_cell.length_b   1.000
_cell.length_c   1.000
_cell.angle_alpha   90.00
_cell.angle_beta   90.00
_cell.angle_gamma   90.00
#
_symmetry.space_group_name_H-M   'P 1'
#
loop_
_entity.id
_entity.type
_entity.pdbx_description
1 polymer ?
#
loop_
_entity_poly.entity_id
_entity_poly.type
_entity_poly.pdbx_seq_one_letter_code
_entity_poly.pdbx_strand_id
1 'polypeptide(L)'
;MVTLLLILMMVCNLWILFYLTWEHKEARKADNRKDAWNAHQRPPDDMMGKSRFSMPETKPQATAPMPNAATEKQSEAVDEKDVTFADEMETAGSHTAETKPSRQVPDEELDEVFRDNRVHDTDGEFDGEPLEASGSTFDEIDRAARAVKDPKARESDVLQAGKVFHELEGTEFYNMFRRNNARYEARVSEMVETYLASIQPAEKKTRMKAAVRKEYENFNIRDYV
;
A
#
# COMPACT_ATOMS: atom_id res chain seq x y z
N MET A 1 -49.42 -36.36 -15.63
CA MET A 1 -49.11 -35.17 -14.79
C MET A 1 -47.63 -35.10 -14.46
N VAL A 2 -47.02 -36.12 -13.84
CA VAL A 2 -45.59 -36.14 -13.49
C VAL A 2 -44.67 -36.01 -14.72
N THR A 3 -44.98 -36.68 -15.83
CA THR A 3 -44.19 -36.59 -17.07
C THR A 3 -44.18 -35.19 -17.67
N LEU A 4 -45.30 -34.46 -17.61
CA LEU A 4 -45.38 -33.06 -18.07
C LEU A 4 -44.53 -32.14 -17.18
N LEU A 5 -44.49 -32.38 -15.87
CA LEU A 5 -43.63 -31.64 -14.94
C LEU A 5 -42.15 -31.89 -15.21
N LEU A 6 -41.76 -33.14 -15.52
CA LEU A 6 -40.38 -33.47 -15.88
C LEU A 6 -39.95 -32.82 -17.20
N ILE A 7 -40.82 -32.85 -18.22
CA ILE A 7 -40.55 -32.18 -19.50
C ILE A 7 -40.44 -30.66 -19.31
N LEU A 8 -41.36 -30.06 -18.55
CA LEU A 8 -41.32 -28.63 -18.23
C LEU A 8 -40.04 -28.26 -17.49
N MET A 9 -39.63 -29.06 -16.50
CA MET A 9 -38.38 -28.84 -15.76
C MET A 9 -37.17 -28.94 -16.70
N MET A 10 -37.13 -29.92 -17.60
CA MET A 10 -36.06 -30.05 -18.58
C MET A 10 -35.98 -28.85 -19.54
N VAL A 11 -37.13 -28.35 -20.01
CA VAL A 11 -37.21 -27.16 -20.88
C VAL A 11 -36.79 -25.90 -20.13
N CYS A 12 -37.20 -25.71 -18.87
CA CYS A 12 -36.77 -24.58 -18.05
C CYS A 12 -35.25 -24.59 -17.81
N ASN A 13 -34.66 -25.75 -17.53
CA ASN A 13 -33.21 -25.86 -17.35
C ASN A 13 -32.47 -25.53 -18.65
N LEU A 14 -32.94 -26.02 -19.81
CA LEU A 14 -32.38 -25.67 -21.11
C LEU A 14 -32.50 -24.18 -21.41
N TRP A 15 -33.63 -23.56 -21.07
CA TRP A 15 -33.84 -22.11 -21.24
C TRP A 15 -32.90 -21.28 -20.36
N ILE A 16 -32.72 -21.67 -19.09
CA ILE A 16 -31.77 -21.00 -18.18
C ILE A 16 -30.34 -21.17 -18.68
N LEU A 17 -29.96 -22.36 -19.15
CA LEU A 17 -28.61 -22.60 -19.70
C LEU A 17 -28.36 -21.78 -20.97
N PHE A 18 -29.37 -21.66 -21.83
CA PHE A 18 -29.31 -20.82 -23.03
C PHE A 18 -29.19 -19.34 -22.67
N TYR A 19 -29.96 -18.86 -21.70
CA TYR A 19 -29.88 -17.50 -21.21
C TYR A 19 -28.50 -17.19 -20.60
N LEU A 20 -27.97 -18.09 -19.76
CA LEU A 20 -26.67 -17.92 -19.11
C LEU A 20 -25.52 -17.95 -20.13
N THR A 21 -25.61 -18.81 -21.14
CA THR A 21 -24.60 -18.87 -22.21
C THR A 21 -24.69 -17.67 -23.16
N TRP A 22 -25.89 -17.11 -23.37
CA TRP A 22 -26.08 -15.87 -24.11
C TRP A 22 -25.48 -14.67 -23.37
N GLU A 23 -25.79 -14.51 -22.08
CA GLU A 23 -25.23 -13.46 -21.22
C GLU A 23 -23.70 -13.56 -21.15
N HIS A 24 -23.16 -14.77 -20.96
CA HIS A 24 -21.72 -14.99 -20.92
C HIS A 24 -21.03 -14.74 -22.28
N LYS A 25 -21.77 -14.84 -23.39
CA LYS A 25 -21.30 -14.47 -24.73
C LYS A 25 -21.32 -12.96 -24.93
N GLU A 26 -22.31 -12.25 -24.40
CA GLU A 26 -22.33 -10.78 -24.42
C GLU A 26 -21.24 -10.17 -23.53
N ALA A 27 -21.03 -10.73 -22.34
CA ALA A 27 -19.91 -10.35 -21.47
C ALA A 27 -18.55 -10.54 -22.17
N ARG A 28 -18.35 -11.67 -22.86
CA ARG A 28 -17.13 -11.91 -23.66
C ARG A 28 -17.01 -10.98 -24.87
N LYS A 29 -18.11 -10.55 -25.49
CA LYS A 29 -18.06 -9.54 -26.57
C LYS A 29 -17.71 -8.15 -26.05
N ALA A 30 -18.17 -7.79 -24.84
CA ALA A 30 -17.81 -6.53 -24.20
C ALA A 30 -16.34 -6.49 -23.77
N ASP A 31 -15.81 -7.62 -23.27
CA ASP A 31 -14.40 -7.79 -22.91
C ASP A 31 -13.50 -7.72 -24.15
N ASN A 32 -13.79 -8.52 -25.19
CA ASN A 32 -13.05 -8.48 -26.45
C ASN A 32 -13.08 -7.09 -27.14
N ARG A 33 -14.17 -6.31 -26.97
CA ARG A 33 -14.25 -4.93 -27.51
C ARG A 33 -13.42 -3.95 -26.69
N LYS A 34 -13.25 -4.16 -25.38
CA LYS A 34 -12.31 -3.40 -24.53
C LYS A 34 -10.87 -3.78 -24.85
N ASP A 35 -10.59 -5.05 -25.04
CA ASP A 35 -9.25 -5.55 -25.37
C ASP A 35 -8.78 -5.10 -26.76
N ALA A 36 -9.70 -5.06 -27.75
CA ALA A 36 -9.41 -4.55 -29.08
C ALA A 36 -9.12 -3.03 -29.10
N TRP A 37 -9.71 -2.26 -28.17
CA TRP A 37 -9.40 -0.83 -28.02
C TRP A 37 -8.03 -0.61 -27.36
N ASN A 38 -7.67 -1.46 -26.39
CA ASN A 38 -6.38 -1.40 -25.69
C ASN A 38 -5.21 -1.90 -26.55
N ALA A 39 -5.45 -2.77 -27.54
CA ALA A 39 -4.42 -3.28 -28.45
C ALA A 39 -3.90 -2.23 -29.45
N HIS A 40 -4.65 -1.14 -29.70
CA HIS A 40 -4.22 -0.04 -30.58
C HIS A 40 -3.47 1.09 -29.85
N GLN A 41 -3.24 0.97 -28.54
CA GLN A 41 -2.52 1.98 -27.74
C GLN A 41 -1.22 1.45 -27.11
N ARG A 42 -0.45 0.62 -27.84
CA ARG A 42 0.99 0.48 -27.53
C ARG A 42 1.77 1.55 -28.30
N PRO A 43 2.22 2.65 -27.67
CA PRO A 43 3.29 3.45 -28.24
C PRO A 43 4.61 2.68 -28.10
N PRO A 44 5.56 2.86 -29.02
CA PRO A 44 6.91 2.33 -28.84
C PRO A 44 7.60 3.07 -27.68
N ASP A 45 8.43 2.34 -26.95
CA ASP A 45 9.36 2.86 -25.95
C ASP A 45 10.26 3.93 -26.58
N ASP A 46 9.99 5.22 -26.33
CA ASP A 46 10.98 6.28 -26.17
C ASP A 46 10.32 7.62 -25.80
N MET A 47 11.05 8.42 -25.00
CA MET A 47 10.85 9.84 -24.68
C MET A 47 9.81 10.25 -23.63
N MET A 48 10.38 10.56 -22.46
CA MET A 48 10.07 11.68 -21.56
C MET A 48 9.07 12.72 -22.08
N GLY A 49 8.08 13.02 -21.23
CA GLY A 49 7.67 14.39 -20.94
C GLY A 49 7.26 15.26 -22.13
N LYS A 50 6.26 14.85 -22.93
CA LYS A 50 5.61 15.76 -23.88
C LYS A 50 4.56 16.61 -23.16
N SER A 51 5.03 17.49 -22.27
CA SER A 51 4.19 18.56 -21.73
C SER A 51 3.72 19.44 -22.90
N ARG A 52 2.40 19.58 -23.05
CA ARG A 52 1.77 20.51 -23.99
C ARG A 52 1.67 21.94 -23.42
N PHE A 53 2.38 22.20 -22.32
CA PHE A 53 2.39 23.52 -21.70
C PHE A 53 3.24 24.48 -22.54
N SER A 54 2.56 25.34 -23.30
CA SER A 54 3.17 26.49 -23.94
C SER A 54 2.95 27.70 -23.04
N MET A 55 4.02 28.14 -22.37
CA MET A 55 3.97 29.37 -21.57
C MET A 55 3.98 30.57 -22.51
N PRO A 56 2.98 31.47 -22.48
CA PRO A 56 3.06 32.70 -23.26
C PRO A 56 4.25 33.53 -22.75
N GLU A 57 5.05 34.07 -23.67
CA GLU A 57 6.19 34.92 -23.32
C GLU A 57 5.71 36.13 -22.51
N THR A 58 5.97 36.10 -21.21
CA THR A 58 5.85 37.25 -20.33
C THR A 58 6.95 38.23 -20.70
N LYS A 59 6.63 39.22 -21.55
CA LYS A 59 7.45 40.43 -21.68
C LYS A 59 7.72 40.95 -20.26
N PRO A 60 8.99 41.06 -19.81
CA PRO A 60 9.31 41.71 -18.56
C PRO A 60 8.86 43.16 -18.69
N GLN A 61 7.84 43.55 -17.94
CA GLN A 61 7.51 44.95 -17.74
C GLN A 61 8.72 45.57 -17.04
N ALA A 62 9.30 46.59 -17.66
CA ALA A 62 10.49 47.28 -17.18
C ALA A 62 10.37 47.59 -15.68
N THR A 63 11.43 47.25 -14.95
CA THR A 63 11.59 47.47 -13.51
C THR A 63 11.25 48.91 -13.15
N ALA A 64 10.08 49.12 -12.54
CA ALA A 64 9.85 50.31 -11.73
C ALA A 64 10.64 50.14 -10.43
N PRO A 65 11.52 51.08 -10.06
CA PRO A 65 12.49 50.89 -8.96
C PRO A 65 11.89 51.15 -7.57
N MET A 66 10.56 51.07 -7.38
CA MET A 66 9.93 51.37 -6.09
C MET A 66 9.04 50.22 -5.60
N PRO A 67 9.28 49.70 -4.39
CA PRO A 67 8.37 48.77 -3.74
C PRO A 67 7.09 49.52 -3.35
N ASN A 68 5.93 49.08 -3.84
CA ASN A 68 4.59 49.59 -3.49
C ASN A 68 4.15 49.10 -2.10
N ALA A 69 4.97 49.32 -1.08
CA ALA A 69 4.71 48.80 0.27
C ALA A 69 3.77 49.68 1.11
N ALA A 70 3.26 50.81 0.60
CA ALA A 70 2.29 51.62 1.33
C ALA A 70 1.51 52.56 0.39
N THR A 71 0.53 52.02 -0.32
CA THR A 71 -0.56 52.84 -0.88
C THR A 71 -1.85 52.20 -0.43
N GLU A 72 -2.55 52.84 0.51
CA GLU A 72 -3.97 52.57 0.74
C GLU A 72 -4.71 52.83 -0.57
N LYS A 73 -4.98 51.75 -1.30
CA LYS A 73 -5.99 51.77 -2.35
C LYS A 73 -7.32 51.74 -1.63
N GLN A 74 -8.11 52.78 -1.87
CA GLN A 74 -9.49 52.88 -1.42
C GLN A 74 -10.23 51.59 -1.77
N SER A 75 -10.71 50.89 -0.74
CA SER A 75 -11.41 49.62 -0.86
C SER A 75 -12.61 49.77 -1.79
N GLU A 76 -12.64 49.00 -2.86
CA GLU A 76 -13.85 48.78 -3.65
C GLU A 76 -14.90 48.11 -2.75
N ALA A 77 -16.16 48.53 -2.86
CA ALA A 77 -17.24 48.00 -2.04
C ALA A 77 -17.53 46.54 -2.46
N VAL A 78 -16.86 45.60 -1.79
CA VAL A 78 -17.13 44.17 -1.92
C VAL A 78 -18.40 43.85 -1.14
N ASP A 79 -19.38 43.24 -1.81
CA ASP A 79 -20.63 42.78 -1.19
C ASP A 79 -20.31 41.67 -0.16
N GLU A 80 -20.94 41.72 1.02
CA GLU A 80 -20.62 40.84 2.16
C GLU A 80 -20.79 39.34 1.84
N LYS A 81 -21.48 39.00 0.75
CA LYS A 81 -21.67 37.62 0.27
C LYS A 81 -20.49 37.05 -0.53
N ASP A 82 -19.52 37.87 -0.95
CA ASP A 82 -18.39 37.44 -1.78
C ASP A 82 -17.12 37.14 -0.95
N VAL A 83 -17.18 37.31 0.37
CA VAL A 83 -16.11 36.94 1.29
C VAL A 83 -16.26 35.46 1.64
N THR A 84 -15.56 34.60 0.89
CA THR A 84 -15.57 33.13 1.06
C THR A 84 -14.67 32.63 2.20
N PHE A 85 -13.94 33.53 2.86
CA PHE A 85 -13.17 33.24 4.06
C PHE A 85 -13.88 33.87 5.26
N ALA A 86 -14.46 33.06 6.12
CA ALA A 86 -15.02 33.54 7.37
C ALA A 86 -13.87 34.07 8.24
N ASP A 87 -13.84 35.38 8.48
CA ASP A 87 -12.94 35.98 9.46
C ASP A 87 -13.48 35.61 10.84
N GLU A 88 -12.88 34.60 11.47
CA GLU A 88 -13.27 34.12 12.79
C GLU A 88 -12.70 34.99 13.90
N MET A 89 -13.12 36.25 13.93
CA MET A 89 -12.96 37.14 15.08
C MET A 89 -14.15 38.12 15.04
N GLU A 90 -15.09 38.14 15.98
CA GLU A 90 -14.90 38.28 17.41
C GLU A 90 -16.26 38.19 18.15
N THR A 91 -16.21 37.67 19.37
CA THR A 91 -16.82 38.25 20.57
C THR A 91 -18.33 38.09 20.85
N ALA A 92 -18.57 37.38 21.96
CA ALA A 92 -19.63 37.52 22.96
C ALA A 92 -21.10 37.33 22.55
N GLY A 93 -21.70 36.27 23.10
CA GLY A 93 -23.12 36.30 23.46
C GLY A 93 -23.87 35.00 23.22
N SER A 94 -23.80 34.10 24.20
CA SER A 94 -24.79 33.04 24.47
C SER A 94 -24.84 31.84 23.50
N HIS A 95 -25.09 30.68 24.09
CA HIS A 95 -25.48 29.38 23.49
C HIS A 95 -24.35 28.39 23.13
N THR A 96 -24.05 27.56 24.14
CA THR A 96 -23.90 26.08 24.05
C THR A 96 -23.10 25.45 22.91
N ALA A 97 -21.93 24.92 23.31
CA ALA A 97 -21.34 23.63 22.95
C ALA A 97 -20.98 23.36 21.48
N GLU A 98 -19.72 23.61 21.14
CA GLU A 98 -18.94 22.81 20.19
C GLU A 98 -17.47 22.86 20.66
N THR A 99 -17.05 21.88 21.46
CA THR A 99 -15.64 21.66 21.85
C THR A 99 -14.87 21.18 20.61
N LYS A 100 -14.51 22.10 19.71
CA LYS A 100 -13.45 21.84 18.74
C LYS A 100 -12.13 22.09 19.47
N PRO A 101 -11.26 21.08 19.70
CA PRO A 101 -9.92 21.40 20.11
C PRO A 101 -9.33 22.21 18.98
N SER A 102 -9.01 23.48 19.24
CA SER A 102 -8.11 24.23 18.38
C SER A 102 -6.90 23.32 18.18
N ARG A 103 -6.68 22.88 16.94
CA ARG A 103 -5.52 22.06 16.58
C ARG A 103 -4.25 22.91 16.52
N GLN A 104 -4.31 24.11 17.09
CA GLN A 104 -3.21 25.01 17.29
C GLN A 104 -2.40 24.47 18.46
N VAL A 105 -1.15 24.11 18.15
CA VAL A 105 -0.18 23.71 19.15
C VAL A 105 0.02 24.90 20.09
N PRO A 106 -0.08 24.72 21.42
CA PRO A 106 0.24 25.77 22.39
C PRO A 106 1.65 26.34 22.13
N ASP A 107 1.83 27.64 22.35
CA ASP A 107 3.11 28.30 22.05
C ASP A 107 4.27 27.66 22.83
N GLU A 108 4.01 27.13 24.02
CA GLU A 108 4.98 26.40 24.85
C GLU A 108 5.40 25.03 24.27
N GLU A 109 4.60 24.43 23.39
CA GLU A 109 4.85 23.12 22.77
C GLU A 109 5.37 23.23 21.34
N LEU A 110 5.37 24.42 20.74
CA LEU A 110 5.92 24.66 19.40
C LEU A 110 7.38 24.21 19.30
N ASP A 111 8.19 24.60 20.29
CA ASP A 111 9.61 24.23 20.31
C ASP A 111 9.83 22.72 20.37
N GLU A 112 8.91 21.97 21.01
CA GLU A 112 8.98 20.50 21.09
C GLU A 112 8.56 19.84 19.77
N VAL A 113 7.49 20.34 19.14
CA VAL A 113 6.98 19.81 17.86
C VAL A 113 7.96 20.07 16.71
N PHE A 114 8.67 21.19 16.75
CA PHE A 114 9.68 21.55 15.76
C PHE A 114 11.10 21.16 16.17
N ARG A 115 11.29 20.32 17.20
CA ARG A 115 12.61 19.75 17.48
C ARG A 115 13.07 18.94 16.28
N ASP A 116 14.24 19.32 15.78
CA ASP A 116 14.93 18.59 14.75
C ASP A 116 15.40 17.25 15.31
N ASN A 117 14.59 16.20 15.11
CA ASN A 117 14.91 14.82 15.49
C ASN A 117 15.85 14.13 14.48
N ARG A 118 16.53 14.88 13.61
CA ARG A 118 17.64 14.30 12.85
C ARG A 118 18.66 13.78 13.85
N VAL A 119 18.77 12.45 13.89
CA VAL A 119 19.91 11.76 14.48
C VAL A 119 21.11 12.42 13.81
N HIS A 120 21.93 13.13 14.60
CA HIS A 120 23.18 13.67 14.11
C HIS A 120 23.84 12.60 13.25
N ASP A 121 24.11 12.89 11.99
CA ASP A 121 24.97 12.07 11.15
C ASP A 121 26.31 12.03 11.88
N THR A 122 26.47 11.05 12.75
CA THR A 122 27.78 10.62 13.21
C THR A 122 28.49 10.22 11.94
N ASP A 123 29.54 10.95 11.64
CA ASP A 123 30.64 10.69 10.70
C ASP A 123 31.34 9.33 10.90
N GLY A 124 30.72 8.41 11.64
CA GLY A 124 31.02 7.00 11.61
C GLY A 124 30.58 6.45 10.27
N GLU A 125 31.56 6.07 9.45
CA GLU A 125 31.45 5.14 8.33
C GLU A 125 30.35 4.10 8.63
N PHE A 126 29.17 4.30 8.05
CA PHE A 126 28.08 3.33 8.14
C PHE A 126 28.45 2.18 7.21
N ASP A 127 29.25 1.23 7.71
CA ASP A 127 29.53 -0.08 7.08
C ASP A 127 28.32 -1.03 7.23
N GLY A 128 27.12 -0.47 7.11
CA GLY A 128 25.87 -1.20 7.08
C GLY A 128 25.29 -1.04 5.68
N GLU A 129 24.89 -2.15 5.06
CA GLU A 129 24.01 -2.12 3.89
C GLU A 129 22.87 -1.13 4.16
N PRO A 130 22.48 -0.30 3.17
CA PRO A 130 21.40 0.67 3.35
C PRO A 130 20.21 -0.06 3.97
N LEU A 131 19.56 0.53 4.98
CA LEU A 131 18.34 -0.05 5.56
C LEU A 131 17.27 -0.11 4.47
N GLU A 132 17.26 -1.21 3.73
CA GLU A 132 16.20 -1.52 2.78
C GLU A 132 14.90 -1.64 3.58
N ALA A 133 13.85 -1.02 3.08
CA ALA A 133 12.53 -1.16 3.65
C ALA A 133 12.17 -2.65 3.67
N SER A 134 12.20 -3.25 4.85
CA SER A 134 11.86 -4.65 5.04
C SER A 134 10.38 -4.86 4.75
N GLY A 135 10.06 -5.57 3.67
CA GLY A 135 8.70 -5.94 3.31
C GLY A 135 8.60 -6.61 1.94
N SER A 136 7.45 -7.19 1.65
CA SER A 136 7.15 -7.79 0.35
C SER A 136 6.75 -6.72 -0.67
N THR A 137 7.30 -6.80 -1.89
CA THR A 137 6.97 -5.89 -3.00
C THR A 137 5.58 -6.17 -3.59
N PHE A 138 4.97 -5.20 -4.28
CA PHE A 138 3.63 -5.38 -4.86
C PHE A 138 3.55 -6.58 -5.81
N ASP A 139 4.59 -6.82 -6.62
CA ASP A 139 4.64 -7.95 -7.55
C ASP A 139 4.72 -9.30 -6.83
N GLU A 140 5.40 -9.36 -5.67
CA GLU A 140 5.45 -10.56 -4.84
C GLU A 140 4.10 -10.84 -4.19
N ILE A 141 3.39 -9.79 -3.75
CA ILE A 141 2.05 -9.89 -3.18
C ILE A 141 1.04 -10.36 -4.24
N ASP A 142 1.08 -9.81 -5.46
CA ASP A 142 0.22 -10.27 -6.56
C ASP A 142 0.54 -11.73 -6.95
N ARG A 143 1.83 -12.09 -7.04
CA ARG A 143 2.25 -13.46 -7.33
C ARG A 143 1.77 -14.43 -6.24
N ALA A 144 1.89 -14.06 -4.97
CA ALA A 144 1.41 -14.87 -3.85
C ALA A 144 -0.12 -15.04 -3.91
N ALA A 145 -0.87 -13.97 -4.19
CA ALA A 145 -2.31 -14.01 -4.35
C ALA A 145 -2.76 -14.91 -5.52
N ARG A 146 -1.99 -14.96 -6.61
CA ARG A 146 -2.24 -15.86 -7.75
C ARG A 146 -1.93 -17.32 -7.38
N ALA A 147 -0.83 -17.57 -6.69
CA ALA A 147 -0.44 -18.92 -6.25
C ALA A 147 -1.51 -19.56 -5.35
N VAL A 148 -2.12 -18.78 -4.47
CA VAL A 148 -3.25 -19.22 -3.61
C VAL A 148 -4.47 -19.66 -4.43
N LYS A 149 -4.72 -19.03 -5.57
CA LYS A 149 -5.87 -19.34 -6.43
C LYS A 149 -5.63 -20.56 -7.32
N ASP A 150 -4.38 -20.85 -7.68
CA ASP A 150 -4.03 -21.94 -8.59
C ASP A 150 -3.75 -23.26 -7.83
N PRO A 151 -4.63 -24.28 -7.88
CA PRO A 151 -4.47 -25.54 -7.16
C PRO A 151 -3.19 -26.32 -7.52
N LYS A 152 -2.56 -26.01 -8.65
CA LYS A 152 -1.36 -26.70 -9.16
C LYS A 152 -0.13 -25.79 -9.15
N ALA A 153 -0.12 -24.78 -8.28
CA ALA A 153 1.03 -23.90 -8.09
C ALA A 153 2.32 -24.71 -7.85
N ARG A 154 3.42 -24.23 -8.44
CA ARG A 154 4.74 -24.85 -8.27
C ARG A 154 5.23 -24.70 -6.82
N GLU A 155 6.00 -25.66 -6.33
CA GLU A 155 6.50 -25.67 -4.95
C GLU A 155 7.27 -24.39 -4.57
N SER A 156 8.08 -23.83 -5.47
CA SER A 156 8.76 -22.55 -5.24
C SER A 156 7.78 -21.39 -5.04
N ASP A 157 6.66 -21.42 -5.74
CA ASP A 157 5.66 -20.34 -5.72
C ASP A 157 4.79 -20.48 -4.46
N VAL A 158 4.56 -21.72 -4.00
CA VAL A 158 3.97 -22.05 -2.69
C VAL A 158 4.85 -21.52 -1.55
N LEU A 159 6.16 -21.77 -1.60
CA LEU A 159 7.11 -21.30 -0.60
C LEU A 159 7.22 -19.77 -0.59
N GLN A 160 7.32 -19.14 -1.76
CA GLN A 160 7.35 -17.68 -1.87
C GLN A 160 6.04 -17.06 -1.37
N ALA A 161 4.89 -17.63 -1.72
CA ALA A 161 3.60 -17.18 -1.21
C ALA A 161 3.53 -17.33 0.31
N GLY A 162 3.99 -18.45 0.86
CA GLY A 162 4.07 -18.66 2.30
C GLY A 162 4.91 -17.61 3.02
N LYS A 163 6.07 -17.24 2.45
CA LYS A 163 6.91 -16.13 2.94
C LYS A 163 6.14 -14.82 2.98
N VAL A 164 5.54 -14.44 1.86
CA VAL A 164 4.82 -13.17 1.70
C VAL A 164 3.62 -13.10 2.65
N PHE A 165 2.83 -14.16 2.76
CA PHE A 165 1.68 -14.18 3.68
C PHE A 165 2.09 -14.19 5.14
N HIS A 166 3.24 -14.77 5.49
CA HIS A 166 3.80 -14.68 6.83
C HIS A 166 4.24 -13.25 7.16
N GLU A 167 4.92 -12.57 6.24
CA GLU A 167 5.33 -11.16 6.42
C GLU A 167 4.14 -10.19 6.48
N LEU A 168 3.07 -10.50 5.74
CA LEU A 168 1.84 -9.70 5.74
C LEU A 168 0.91 -10.00 6.92
N GLU A 169 1.22 -10.99 7.75
CA GLU A 169 0.40 -11.34 8.91
C GLU A 169 0.28 -10.13 9.86
N GLY A 170 -0.94 -9.79 10.27
CA GLY A 170 -1.22 -8.61 11.08
C GLY A 170 -1.46 -7.32 10.28
N THR A 171 -1.33 -7.33 8.94
CA THR A 171 -1.71 -6.20 8.09
C THR A 171 -3.21 -6.23 7.72
N GLU A 172 -3.77 -5.06 7.40
CA GLU A 172 -5.16 -4.98 6.92
C GLU A 172 -5.38 -5.67 5.57
N PHE A 173 -4.36 -5.69 4.71
CA PHE A 173 -4.42 -6.43 3.45
C PHE A 173 -4.65 -7.93 3.71
N TYR A 174 -3.92 -8.52 4.65
CA TYR A 174 -4.06 -9.94 5.01
C TYR A 174 -5.48 -10.24 5.53
N ASN A 175 -5.99 -9.39 6.42
CA ASN A 175 -7.35 -9.49 6.95
C ASN A 175 -8.41 -9.40 5.83
N MET A 176 -8.28 -8.41 4.94
CA MET A 176 -9.19 -8.21 3.81
C MET A 176 -9.11 -9.38 2.82
N PHE A 177 -7.92 -9.89 2.54
CA PHE A 177 -7.70 -11.02 1.64
C PHE A 177 -8.43 -12.27 2.15
N ARG A 178 -8.27 -12.62 3.44
CA ARG A 178 -8.95 -13.77 4.05
C ARG A 178 -10.47 -13.62 4.09
N ARG A 179 -10.98 -12.44 4.45
CA ARG A 179 -12.45 -12.18 4.49
C ARG A 179 -13.09 -12.30 3.10
N ASN A 180 -12.47 -11.70 2.08
CA ASN A 180 -13.01 -11.73 0.71
C ASN A 180 -12.79 -13.09 0.02
N ASN A 181 -11.80 -13.87 0.49
CA ASN A 181 -11.43 -15.15 -0.11
C ASN A 181 -11.49 -16.29 0.91
N ALA A 182 -12.59 -16.41 1.67
CA ALA A 182 -12.76 -17.47 2.67
C ALA A 182 -12.50 -18.89 2.13
N ARG A 183 -12.78 -19.13 0.84
CA ARG A 183 -12.51 -20.40 0.15
C ARG A 183 -11.03 -20.78 0.06
N TYR A 184 -10.13 -19.80 0.19
CA TYR A 184 -8.68 -20.02 0.08
C TYR A 184 -7.95 -19.85 1.42
N GLU A 185 -8.69 -19.64 2.51
CA GLU A 185 -8.10 -19.42 3.83
C GLU A 185 -7.22 -20.58 4.27
N ALA A 186 -7.74 -21.82 4.19
CA ALA A 186 -6.98 -23.03 4.49
C ALA A 186 -5.69 -23.15 3.65
N ARG A 187 -5.73 -22.64 2.42
CA ARG A 187 -4.62 -22.70 1.49
C ARG A 187 -3.54 -21.67 1.76
N VAL A 188 -3.93 -20.48 2.21
CA VAL A 188 -3.00 -19.48 2.74
C VAL A 188 -2.29 -20.05 3.95
N SER A 189 -3.04 -20.65 4.89
CA SER A 189 -2.45 -21.30 6.07
C SER A 189 -1.48 -22.42 5.71
N GLU A 190 -1.84 -23.28 4.75
CA GLU A 190 -0.97 -24.36 4.24
C GLU A 190 0.34 -23.81 3.63
N MET A 191 0.26 -22.75 2.82
CA MET A 191 1.43 -22.11 2.23
C MET A 191 2.35 -21.53 3.32
N VAL A 192 1.79 -20.85 4.32
CA VAL A 192 2.54 -20.31 5.46
C VAL A 192 3.16 -21.44 6.28
N GLU A 193 2.44 -22.51 6.58
CA GLU A 193 2.98 -23.69 7.28
C GLU A 193 4.12 -24.33 6.49
N THR A 194 3.99 -24.46 5.17
CA THR A 194 5.03 -25.02 4.30
C THR A 194 6.30 -24.17 4.36
N TYR A 195 6.15 -22.84 4.32
CA TYR A 195 7.25 -21.90 4.48
C TYR A 195 7.90 -22.01 5.88
N LEU A 196 7.10 -22.01 6.95
CA LEU A 196 7.61 -22.17 8.31
C LEU A 196 8.31 -23.51 8.49
N ALA A 197 7.78 -24.60 7.96
CA ALA A 197 8.41 -25.92 7.98
C ALA A 197 9.74 -25.94 7.22
N SER A 198 9.87 -25.14 6.15
CA SER A 198 11.13 -25.00 5.40
C SER A 198 12.22 -24.24 6.18
N ILE A 199 11.82 -23.33 7.07
CA ILE A 199 12.73 -22.51 7.89
C ILE A 199 12.98 -23.13 9.25
N GLN A 200 12.03 -23.91 9.77
CA GLN A 200 12.25 -24.67 10.97
C GLN A 200 13.51 -25.50 10.74
N PRO A 201 14.54 -25.34 11.58
CA PRO A 201 15.67 -26.23 11.52
C PRO A 201 15.07 -27.59 11.80
N ALA A 202 14.98 -28.45 10.77
CA ALA A 202 14.79 -29.88 10.93
C ALA A 202 15.63 -30.23 12.14
N GLU A 203 14.98 -30.69 13.24
CA GLU A 203 15.69 -31.06 14.46
C GLU A 203 16.91 -31.81 13.98
N LYS A 204 18.07 -31.16 14.09
CA LYS A 204 19.30 -31.68 13.53
C LYS A 204 19.43 -32.98 14.29
N LYS A 205 19.12 -34.13 13.66
CA LYS A 205 19.51 -35.45 14.14
C LYS A 205 20.90 -35.25 14.67
N THR A 206 21.01 -35.35 15.99
CA THR A 206 22.09 -34.81 16.79
C THR A 206 23.38 -34.94 16.01
N ARG A 207 23.84 -33.84 15.37
CA ARG A 207 25.24 -33.77 14.98
C ARG A 207 25.94 -33.76 16.32
N MET A 208 26.44 -34.94 16.67
CA MET A 208 27.24 -35.24 17.84
C MET A 208 28.06 -34.00 18.15
N LYS A 209 27.76 -33.38 19.30
CA LYS A 209 28.36 -32.12 19.72
C LYS A 209 29.85 -32.24 19.47
N ALA A 210 30.38 -31.52 18.48
CA ALA A 210 31.80 -31.30 18.39
C ALA A 210 32.17 -30.72 19.75
N ALA A 211 32.96 -31.46 20.52
CA ALA A 211 33.32 -31.11 21.87
C ALA A 211 33.90 -29.70 21.84
N VAL A 212 33.11 -28.72 22.29
CA VAL A 212 33.64 -27.45 22.77
C VAL A 212 34.50 -27.85 23.95
N ARG A 213 35.81 -28.02 23.70
CA ARG A 213 36.79 -28.17 24.76
C ARG A 213 36.63 -26.92 25.62
N LYS A 214 36.23 -27.13 26.87
CA LYS A 214 36.24 -26.09 27.89
C LYS A 214 37.70 -25.79 28.24
N GLU A 215 38.40 -25.06 27.39
CA GLU A 215 39.80 -24.66 27.63
C GLU A 215 39.93 -23.62 28.76
N TYR A 216 38.81 -23.13 29.30
CA TYR A 216 38.77 -22.21 30.43
C TYR A 216 38.96 -22.86 31.81
N GLU A 217 38.92 -24.20 31.93
CA GLU A 217 39.19 -24.88 33.21
C GLU A 217 40.70 -24.84 33.59
N ASN A 218 41.59 -24.59 32.62
CA ASN A 218 43.04 -24.53 32.83
C ASN A 218 43.59 -23.09 32.77
N PHE A 219 42.73 -22.07 32.69
CA PHE A 219 43.18 -20.69 32.68
C PHE A 219 43.49 -20.20 34.10
N ASN A 220 44.77 -20.02 34.43
CA ASN A 220 45.20 -19.46 35.70
C ASN A 220 45.75 -18.04 35.51
N ILE A 221 45.06 -17.05 36.07
CA ILE A 221 45.47 -15.63 35.99
C ILE A 221 46.83 -15.34 36.65
N ARG A 222 47.32 -16.24 37.52
CA ARG A 222 48.63 -16.09 38.18
C ARG A 222 49.82 -16.39 37.29
N ASP A 223 49.61 -16.98 36.11
CA ASP A 223 50.70 -17.23 35.15
C ASP A 223 51.12 -15.94 34.40
N TYR A 224 50.42 -14.83 34.62
CA TYR A 224 50.63 -13.55 33.93
C TYR A 224 50.96 -12.38 34.88
N VAL A 225 51.44 -12.66 36.10
CA VAL A 225 51.88 -11.65 37.11
C VAL A 225 53.33 -11.87 37.51
#